data_AF-A0A401Q674-F1
#
_entry.id   AF-A0A401Q674-F1
#
_cell.length_a   1.000
_cell.length_b   1.000
_cell.length_c   1.000
_cell.angle_alpha   90.00
_cell.angle_beta   90.00
_cell.angle_gamma   90.00
#
_symmetry.space_group_name_H-M   'P 1'
#
loop_
_entity.id
_entity.type
_entity.pdbx_description
1 polymer ?
#
loop_
_entity_poly.entity_id
_entity_poly.type
_entity_poly.pdbx_seq_one_letter_code
_entity_poly.pdbx_strand_id
1 'polypeptide(L)'
;MACNDLGLEECQSNESGLKECQSNDSGLEECQINDSGLEECQINDSGLEECQINDSELEEYQINDSGLEECQINDSGLEERQINDSGLEECQINDSELEKCQINDSGLEECQSNDSGLEEYQSNKWGLEEG
;
A
#
# COMPACT_ATOMS: atom_id res chain seq x y z
N MET A 1 -7.10 6.33 12.49
CA MET A 1 -6.51 7.67 12.29
C MET A 1 -6.95 8.23 10.94
N ALA A 2 -6.98 9.56 10.76
CA ALA A 2 -7.29 10.14 9.45
C ALA A 2 -6.32 11.29 9.12
N CYS A 3 -5.58 11.19 8.02
CA CYS A 3 -4.76 12.24 7.42
C CYS A 3 -5.51 12.82 6.22
N ASN A 4 -6.27 13.90 6.44
CA ASN A 4 -7.06 14.55 5.40
C ASN A 4 -6.76 16.06 5.44
N ASP A 5 -5.65 16.46 4.83
CA ASP A 5 -5.34 17.87 4.58
C ASP A 5 -4.84 17.99 3.14
N LEU A 6 -4.91 19.16 2.53
CA LEU A 6 -4.43 19.36 1.15
C LEU A 6 -3.03 19.97 1.24
N GLY A 7 -2.00 19.14 1.05
CA GLY A 7 -0.60 19.53 1.04
C GLY A 7 0.16 19.23 2.34
N LEU A 8 -0.17 18.13 3.02
CA LEU A 8 0.80 17.53 3.95
C LEU A 8 1.88 16.87 3.11
N GLU A 9 3.14 17.14 3.43
CA GLU A 9 4.27 16.40 2.83
C GLU A 9 4.41 15.03 3.51
N GLU A 10 4.02 14.90 4.79
CA GLU A 10 4.18 13.66 5.55
C GLU A 10 2.93 13.32 6.39
N CYS A 11 2.56 12.03 6.44
CA CYS A 11 1.54 11.47 7.32
C CYS A 11 2.14 10.29 8.08
N GLN A 12 2.23 10.42 9.41
CA GLN A 12 2.85 9.42 10.28
C GLN A 12 1.91 8.99 11.40
N SER A 13 1.63 7.69 11.49
CA SER A 13 0.89 7.07 12.58
C SER A 13 1.78 6.11 13.36
N ASN A 14 1.72 6.19 14.69
CA ASN A 14 2.34 5.20 15.58
C ASN A 14 1.38 4.93 16.73
N GLU A 15 0.53 3.93 16.56
CA GLU A 15 -0.58 3.64 17.46
C GLU A 15 -0.57 2.14 17.85
N SER A 16 -1.53 1.75 18.68
CA SER A 16 -1.75 0.34 19.01
C SER A 16 -3.24 0.05 19.08
N GLY A 17 -3.73 -0.79 18.17
CA GLY A 17 -5.14 -1.19 18.08
C GLY A 17 -6.04 -0.12 17.46
N LEU A 18 -5.55 0.66 16.48
CA LEU A 18 -6.47 1.38 15.60
C LEU A 18 -7.32 0.37 14.85
N LYS A 19 -8.60 0.64 14.64
CA LYS A 19 -9.38 -0.22 13.72
C LYS A 19 -9.16 0.17 12.27
N GLU A 20 -9.01 1.46 12.02
CA GLU A 20 -9.04 2.02 10.67
C GLU A 20 -8.04 3.17 10.57
N CYS A 21 -7.29 3.20 9.46
CA CYS A 21 -6.43 4.31 9.07
C CYS A 21 -6.80 4.77 7.66
N GLN A 22 -7.03 6.07 7.50
CA GLN A 22 -7.36 6.68 6.21
C GLN A 22 -6.44 7.86 5.91
N SER A 23 -5.88 7.91 4.71
CA SER A 23 -5.20 9.09 4.19
C SER A 23 -5.84 9.50 2.87
N ASN A 24 -6.14 10.79 2.72
CA ASN A 24 -6.65 11.37 1.49
C ASN A 24 -6.04 12.75 1.27
N ASP A 25 -4.99 12.80 0.45
CA ASP A 25 -4.28 14.02 0.07
C ASP A 25 -4.05 14.02 -1.46
N SER A 26 -3.29 14.98 -1.97
CA SER A 26 -3.01 15.20 -3.39
C SER A 26 -1.53 15.50 -3.67
N GLY A 27 -0.67 15.22 -2.69
CA GLY A 27 0.75 15.55 -2.74
C GLY A 27 1.46 15.20 -1.44
N LEU A 28 1.04 14.10 -0.81
CA LEU A 28 1.79 13.50 0.28
C LEU A 28 3.11 12.99 -0.29
N GLU A 29 4.26 13.34 0.26
CA GLU A 29 5.54 12.75 -0.18
C GLU A 29 5.75 11.41 0.54
N GLU A 30 5.43 11.35 1.84
CA GLU A 30 5.63 10.14 2.66
C GLU A 30 4.40 9.77 3.51
N CYS A 31 4.03 8.49 3.48
CA CYS A 31 3.06 7.90 4.41
C CYS A 31 3.71 6.76 5.20
N GLN A 32 3.74 6.88 6.54
CA GLN A 32 4.26 5.85 7.43
C GLN A 32 3.23 5.46 8.47
N ILE A 33 2.85 4.18 8.49
CA ILE A 33 1.90 3.64 9.46
C ILE A 33 2.58 2.51 10.22
N ASN A 34 2.68 2.68 11.54
CA ASN A 34 3.09 1.63 12.45
C ASN A 34 1.98 1.39 13.46
N ASP A 35 1.41 0.19 13.46
CA ASP A 35 0.43 -0.24 14.46
C ASP A 35 0.67 -1.74 14.76
N SER A 36 -0.09 -2.35 15.65
CA SER A 36 0.01 -3.77 16.02
C SER A 36 -1.37 -4.41 16.07
N GLY A 37 -2.32 -3.90 15.30
CA GLY A 37 -3.74 -4.19 15.47
C GLY A 37 -4.64 -3.39 14.55
N LEU A 38 -4.09 -2.85 13.45
CA LEU A 38 -4.84 -2.15 12.43
C LEU A 38 -5.71 -3.15 11.68
N GLU A 39 -7.03 -2.99 11.61
CA GLU A 39 -7.86 -3.93 10.82
C GLU A 39 -7.90 -3.49 9.35
N GLU A 40 -8.06 -2.18 9.09
CA GLU A 40 -8.23 -1.64 7.74
C GLU A 40 -7.33 -0.41 7.49
N CYS A 41 -6.66 -0.35 6.35
CA CYS A 41 -5.90 0.81 5.91
C CYS A 41 -6.22 1.22 4.46
N GLN A 42 -6.57 2.49 4.26
CA GLN A 42 -6.86 3.06 2.95
C GLN A 42 -6.06 4.34 2.72
N ILE A 43 -5.31 4.38 1.62
CA ILE A 43 -4.53 5.54 1.20
C ILE A 43 -5.00 5.95 -0.19
N ASN A 44 -5.39 7.20 -0.34
CA ASN A 44 -5.68 7.82 -1.63
C ASN A 44 -4.82 9.07 -1.77
N ASP A 45 -3.97 9.11 -2.79
CA ASP A 45 -3.16 10.28 -3.10
C ASP A 45 -3.09 10.48 -4.64
N SER A 46 -2.38 11.51 -5.09
CA SER A 46 -2.04 11.68 -6.51
C SER A 46 -0.54 11.80 -6.80
N GLY A 47 0.32 11.76 -5.79
CA GLY A 47 1.76 11.83 -5.91
C GLY A 47 2.48 11.36 -4.65
N LEU A 48 2.06 10.21 -4.09
CA LEU A 48 2.70 9.61 -2.92
C LEU A 48 4.04 9.02 -3.26
N GLU A 49 5.16 9.68 -2.99
CA GLU A 49 6.47 9.10 -3.38
C GLU A 49 6.76 7.79 -2.61
N GLU A 50 6.59 7.79 -1.28
CA GLU A 50 6.89 6.63 -0.43
C GLU A 50 5.73 6.23 0.49
N CYS A 51 5.39 4.93 0.51
CA CYS A 51 4.46 4.34 1.46
C CYS A 51 5.09 3.20 2.24
N GLN A 52 5.11 3.30 3.58
CA GLN A 52 5.61 2.26 4.47
C GLN A 52 4.55 1.87 5.51
N ILE A 53 4.23 0.58 5.58
CA ILE A 53 3.28 0.05 6.56
C ILE A 53 3.92 -1.13 7.29
N ASN A 54 3.91 -1.04 8.62
CA ASN A 54 4.27 -2.14 9.50
C ASN A 54 3.12 -2.38 10.48
N ASP A 55 2.49 -3.54 10.39
CA ASP A 55 1.49 -3.99 11.36
C ASP A 55 1.72 -5.48 11.67
N SER A 56 0.88 -6.08 12.51
CA SER A 56 0.91 -7.51 12.80
C SER A 56 -0.43 -8.22 12.55
N GLU A 57 -1.51 -7.46 12.38
CA GLU A 57 -2.89 -7.92 12.28
C GLU A 57 -3.67 -7.14 11.18
N LEU A 58 -2.97 -6.59 10.15
CA LEU A 58 -3.62 -5.82 9.08
C LEU A 58 -4.47 -6.66 8.15
N GLU A 59 -5.76 -6.83 8.41
CA GLU A 59 -6.63 -7.68 7.58
C GLU A 59 -6.75 -7.18 6.13
N GLU A 60 -7.04 -5.88 5.94
CA GLU A 60 -7.30 -5.29 4.63
C GLU A 60 -6.49 -4.03 4.33
N TYR A 61 -5.94 -3.97 3.11
CA TYR A 61 -5.19 -2.81 2.64
C TYR A 61 -5.53 -2.36 1.21
N GLN A 62 -5.69 -1.05 1.05
CA GLN A 62 -5.89 -0.42 -0.26
C GLN A 62 -5.04 0.85 -0.47
N ILE A 63 -4.31 0.91 -1.58
CA ILE A 63 -3.81 2.18 -2.17
C ILE A 63 -4.51 2.47 -3.49
N ASN A 64 -4.91 3.72 -3.66
CA ASN A 64 -5.11 4.30 -4.98
C ASN A 64 -4.24 5.55 -5.12
N ASP A 65 -3.27 5.51 -6.01
CA ASP A 65 -2.42 6.66 -6.31
C ASP A 65 -2.27 6.85 -7.82
N SER A 66 -1.60 7.92 -8.25
CA SER A 66 -1.13 8.09 -9.62
C SER A 66 0.39 8.24 -9.77
N GLY A 67 1.13 8.33 -8.67
CA GLY A 67 2.56 8.58 -8.69
C GLY A 67 3.31 7.89 -7.57
N LEU A 68 2.89 6.66 -7.20
CA LEU A 68 3.59 5.93 -6.14
C LEU A 68 4.94 5.50 -6.67
N GLU A 69 6.05 5.83 -6.02
CA GLU A 69 7.35 5.34 -6.48
C GLU A 69 7.69 4.05 -5.75
N GLU A 70 7.62 4.08 -4.41
CA GLU A 70 7.97 2.96 -3.54
C GLU A 70 6.87 2.59 -2.55
N CYS A 71 6.52 1.29 -2.52
CA CYS A 71 5.60 0.73 -1.54
C CYS A 71 6.23 -0.43 -0.77
N GLN A 72 6.30 -0.32 0.55
CA GLN A 72 6.81 -1.38 1.43
C GLN A 72 5.76 -1.74 2.49
N ILE A 73 5.40 -3.02 2.56
CA ILE A 73 4.49 -3.54 3.58
C ILE A 73 5.11 -4.74 4.26
N ASN A 74 5.16 -4.68 5.59
CA ASN A 74 5.53 -5.80 6.44
C ASN A 74 4.38 -6.07 7.40
N ASP A 75 3.75 -7.22 7.27
CA ASP A 75 2.68 -7.65 8.16
C ASP A 75 2.80 -9.16 8.47
N SER A 76 1.92 -9.68 9.32
CA SER A 76 1.87 -11.12 9.62
C SER A 76 0.48 -11.76 9.53
N GLY A 77 -0.56 -10.96 9.29
CA GLY A 77 -1.95 -11.34 9.23
C GLY A 77 -2.71 -10.66 8.09
N LEU A 78 -2.00 -10.18 7.05
CA LEU A 78 -2.64 -9.59 5.89
C LEU A 78 -3.46 -10.63 5.18
N GLU A 79 -4.74 -10.38 4.93
CA GLU A 79 -5.58 -11.32 4.17
C GLU A 79 -5.70 -10.82 2.73
N GLU A 80 -6.05 -9.54 2.56
CA GLU A 80 -6.33 -8.95 1.25
C GLU A 80 -5.62 -7.62 1.03
N ARG A 81 -4.99 -7.50 -0.15
CA ARG A 81 -4.35 -6.28 -0.62
C ARG A 81 -4.76 -5.89 -2.03
N GLN A 82 -4.99 -4.60 -2.20
CA GLN A 82 -5.14 -3.97 -3.51
C GLN A 82 -4.28 -2.70 -3.65
N ILE A 83 -3.43 -2.66 -4.68
CA ILE A 83 -2.81 -1.41 -5.15
C ILE A 83 -3.31 -1.12 -6.54
N ASN A 84 -3.83 0.10 -6.73
CA ASN A 84 -4.06 0.66 -8.05
C ASN A 84 -3.20 1.92 -8.17
N ASP A 85 -2.28 1.92 -9.12
CA ASP A 85 -1.45 3.08 -9.38
C ASP A 85 -1.21 3.27 -10.89
N SER A 86 -0.61 4.39 -11.29
CA SER A 86 -0.05 4.55 -12.62
C SER A 86 1.47 4.75 -12.67
N GLY A 87 2.11 4.97 -11.51
CA GLY A 87 3.53 5.31 -11.37
C GLY A 87 4.41 4.28 -10.67
N LEU A 88 3.86 3.18 -10.13
CA LEU A 88 4.54 2.28 -9.20
C LEU A 88 5.83 1.78 -9.80
N GLU A 89 6.97 2.13 -9.22
CA GLU A 89 8.25 1.63 -9.67
C GLU A 89 8.59 0.34 -8.92
N GLU A 90 8.55 0.40 -7.58
CA GLU A 90 8.93 -0.69 -6.70
C GLU A 90 7.86 -1.03 -5.65
N CYS A 91 7.55 -2.33 -5.53
CA CYS A 91 6.65 -2.85 -4.52
C CYS A 91 7.27 -4.03 -3.77
N GLN A 92 7.37 -3.93 -2.46
CA GLN A 92 7.85 -4.99 -1.57
C GLN A 92 6.78 -5.37 -0.55
N ILE A 93 6.52 -6.67 -0.46
CA ILE A 93 5.51 -7.24 0.42
C ILE A 93 6.14 -8.40 1.18
N ASN A 94 6.18 -8.28 2.49
CA ASN A 94 6.58 -9.36 3.38
C ASN A 94 5.41 -9.65 4.30
N ASP A 95 4.80 -10.81 4.11
CA ASP A 95 3.69 -11.26 4.94
C ASP A 95 3.81 -12.76 5.18
N SER A 96 3.15 -13.28 6.22
CA SER A 96 3.17 -14.72 6.54
C SER A 96 1.89 -15.45 6.12
N GLU A 97 0.78 -14.72 6.02
CA GLU A 97 -0.60 -15.20 5.89
C GLU A 97 -1.37 -14.58 4.69
N LEU A 98 -0.74 -13.70 3.89
CA LEU A 98 -1.33 -13.03 2.72
C LEU A 98 -2.04 -14.00 1.79
N GLU A 99 -3.37 -13.92 1.76
CA GLU A 99 -4.17 -14.81 0.91
C GLU A 99 -4.25 -14.25 -0.52
N LYS A 100 -4.51 -12.94 -0.65
CA LYS A 100 -4.77 -12.30 -1.95
C LYS A 100 -4.02 -10.99 -2.12
N CYS A 101 -3.32 -10.87 -3.24
CA CYS A 101 -2.65 -9.64 -3.64
C CYS A 101 -3.02 -9.26 -5.08
N GLN A 102 -3.51 -8.03 -5.25
CA GLN A 102 -3.79 -7.44 -6.55
C GLN A 102 -3.00 -6.13 -6.72
N ILE A 103 -2.21 -6.05 -7.78
CA ILE A 103 -1.48 -4.83 -8.17
C ILE A 103 -1.88 -4.49 -9.61
N ASN A 104 -2.56 -3.37 -9.79
CA ASN A 104 -2.89 -2.84 -11.10
C ASN A 104 -2.10 -1.56 -11.31
N ASP A 105 -1.03 -1.62 -12.10
CA ASP A 105 -0.18 -0.46 -12.31
C ASP A 105 0.50 -0.44 -13.68
N SER A 106 0.59 0.74 -14.30
CA SER A 106 1.20 0.88 -15.63
C SER A 106 2.72 1.07 -15.61
N GLY A 107 3.30 1.50 -14.49
CA GLY A 107 4.73 1.74 -14.26
C GLY A 107 5.52 0.48 -13.91
N LEU A 108 4.92 -0.48 -13.20
CA LEU A 108 5.56 -1.50 -12.36
C LEU A 108 6.82 -2.08 -12.96
N GLU A 109 7.95 -1.71 -12.37
CA GLU A 109 9.26 -2.19 -12.76
C GLU A 109 9.65 -3.42 -11.94
N GLU A 110 9.51 -3.33 -10.61
CA GLU A 110 9.87 -4.41 -9.68
C GLU A 110 8.78 -4.67 -8.65
N CYS A 111 8.43 -5.95 -8.49
CA CYS A 111 7.55 -6.39 -7.41
C CYS A 111 8.11 -7.65 -6.77
N GLN A 112 8.32 -7.59 -5.45
CA GLN A 112 8.76 -8.70 -4.63
C GLN A 112 7.69 -8.99 -3.58
N SER A 113 7.29 -10.26 -3.51
CA SER A 113 6.42 -10.77 -2.45
C SER A 113 7.10 -11.96 -1.81
N ASN A 114 7.37 -11.89 -0.52
CA ASN A 114 7.84 -13.01 0.28
C ASN A 114 6.75 -13.40 1.25
N ASP A 115 5.94 -14.35 0.82
CA ASP A 115 4.80 -14.82 1.59
C ASP A 115 4.60 -16.34 1.43
N SER A 116 4.30 -16.98 2.56
CA SER A 116 4.00 -18.41 2.66
C SER A 116 2.53 -18.76 2.53
N GLY A 117 1.63 -17.79 2.70
CA GLY A 117 0.18 -17.91 2.62
C GLY A 117 -0.41 -17.73 1.22
N LEU A 118 0.29 -17.03 0.31
CA LEU A 118 -0.21 -16.59 -0.99
C LEU A 118 -0.98 -17.64 -1.78
N GLU A 119 -2.31 -17.50 -1.78
CA GLU A 119 -3.22 -18.31 -2.58
C GLU A 119 -3.46 -17.68 -3.96
N GLU A 120 -3.59 -16.35 -4.02
CA GLU A 120 -3.88 -15.61 -5.25
C GLU A 120 -3.02 -14.36 -5.41
N TYR A 121 -2.29 -14.29 -6.54
CA TYR A 121 -1.53 -13.11 -6.94
C TYR A 121 -1.93 -12.67 -8.34
N GLN A 122 -2.33 -11.42 -8.48
CA GLN A 122 -2.61 -10.77 -9.76
C GLN A 122 -1.80 -9.49 -9.88
N SER A 123 -1.02 -9.39 -10.95
CA SER A 123 -0.36 -8.14 -11.33
C SER A 123 -0.72 -7.81 -12.77
N ASN A 124 -1.45 -6.70 -12.95
CA ASN A 124 -1.89 -6.22 -14.24
C ASN A 124 -1.14 -4.96 -14.61
N LYS A 125 -0.29 -5.06 -15.63
CA LYS A 125 0.35 -3.91 -16.24
C LYS A 125 -0.50 -3.30 -17.33
N TRP A 126 -1.15 -2.16 -17.08
CA TRP A 126 -1.90 -1.44 -18.11
C TRP A 126 -0.98 -0.50 -18.89
N GLY A 127 -0.17 -1.10 -19.75
CA GLY A 127 0.83 -0.38 -20.54
C GLY A 127 1.39 -1.25 -21.67
N LEU A 128 0.52 -1.77 -22.53
CA LEU A 128 0.93 -2.35 -23.82
C LEU A 128 0.15 -1.65 -24.93
N GLU A 129 0.86 -0.88 -25.75
CA GLU A 129 0.90 -1.12 -27.19
C GLU A 129 2.15 -0.42 -27.76
N GLU A 130 2.98 -1.18 -28.46
CA GLU A 130 4.08 -0.64 -29.27
C GLU A 130 3.59 0.50 -30.17
N GLY A 131 4.41 1.55 -30.27
CA GLY A 131 4.35 2.57 -31.32
C GLY A 131 5.76 2.88 -31.83
#